data_AF-A0A7W7WLN4-F1
#
_entry.id   AF-A0A7W7WLN4-F1
#
_cell.length_a   1.000
_cell.length_b   1.000
_cell.length_c   1.000
_cell.angle_alpha   90.00
_cell.angle_beta   90.00
_cell.angle_gamma   90.00
#
_symmetry.space_group_name_H-M   'P 1'
#
loop_
_entity.id
_entity.type
_entity.pdbx_description
1 polymer ?
#
loop_
_entity_poly.entity_id
_entity_poly.type
_entity_poly.pdbx_seq_one_letter_code
_entity_poly.pdbx_strand_id
1 'polypeptide(L)'
;MSLLRPIAELLREVVGEDRAWLDGIGADTRIDGELLVESHELAAWSLALRRHYGDRVDLVGYVAGLDIDRIIALTMGEVAAHVATAAAGPGS
;
A
#
# COMPACT_ATOMS: atom_id res chain seq x y z
N MET A 1 8.17 -6.10 13.44
CA MET A 1 7.54 -4.76 13.41
C MET A 1 6.53 -4.77 12.27
N SER A 2 5.31 -4.25 12.50
CA SER A 2 4.28 -4.21 11.45
C SER A 2 4.53 -3.04 10.51
N LEU A 3 4.45 -3.26 9.18
CA LEU A 3 4.58 -2.20 8.17
C LEU A 3 3.28 -1.43 7.92
N LEU A 4 2.14 -1.90 8.47
CA LEU A 4 0.81 -1.31 8.22
C LEU A 4 0.79 0.21 8.47
N ARG A 5 1.19 0.64 9.68
CA ARG A 5 1.14 2.07 10.03
C ARG A 5 2.11 2.92 9.19
N PRO A 6 3.39 2.53 9.00
CA PRO A 6 4.30 3.26 8.13
C PRO A 6 3.82 3.42 6.68
N ILE A 7 3.25 2.38 6.06
CA ILE A 7 2.79 2.50 4.67
C ILE A 7 1.50 3.31 4.56
N ALA A 8 0.64 3.24 5.57
CA ALA A 8 -0.59 4.04 5.64
C ALA A 8 -0.28 5.53 5.84
N GLU A 9 0.79 5.86 6.58
CA GLU A 9 1.29 7.23 6.69
C GLU A 9 1.73 7.79 5.32
N LEU A 10 2.44 6.99 4.52
CA LEU A 10 2.83 7.39 3.16
C LEU A 10 1.60 7.58 2.25
N LEU A 11 0.58 6.74 2.41
CA LEU A 11 -0.68 6.91 1.67
C LEU A 11 -1.38 8.20 2.09
N ARG A 12 -1.50 8.46 3.41
CA ARG A 12 -2.10 9.69 3.96
C ARG A 12 -1.48 10.95 3.35
N GLU A 13 -0.15 10.98 3.23
CA GLU A 13 0.58 12.09 2.62
C GLU A 13 0.25 12.28 1.13
N VAL A 14 0.00 11.18 0.40
CA VAL A 14 -0.38 11.20 -1.02
C VAL A 14 -1.81 11.71 -1.21
N VAL A 15 -2.76 11.21 -0.41
CA VAL A 15 -4.19 11.56 -0.52
C VAL A 15 -4.52 12.90 0.15
N GLY A 16 -3.60 13.46 0.94
CA GLY A 16 -3.77 14.74 1.62
C GLY A 16 -4.69 14.69 2.85
N GLU A 17 -4.85 13.51 3.45
CA GLU A 17 -5.76 13.27 4.57
C GLU A 17 -5.13 13.57 5.93
N ASP A 18 -5.97 13.69 6.95
CA ASP A 18 -5.56 14.01 8.31
C ASP A 18 -5.18 12.77 9.15
N ARG A 19 -4.80 13.01 10.41
CA ARG A 19 -4.43 11.93 11.33
C ARG A 19 -5.62 11.06 11.75
N ALA A 20 -6.83 11.63 11.83
CA ALA A 20 -8.01 10.87 12.22
C ALA A 20 -8.39 9.86 11.13
N TRP A 21 -8.25 10.23 9.85
CA TRP A 21 -8.36 9.31 8.72
C TRP A 21 -7.39 8.13 8.86
N LEU A 22 -6.11 8.42 9.12
CA LEU A 22 -5.07 7.41 9.30
C LEU A 22 -5.31 6.49 10.50
N ASP A 23 -5.84 7.03 11.60
CA ASP A 23 -6.16 6.25 12.79
C ASP A 23 -7.33 5.27 12.56
N GLY A 24 -8.16 5.50 11.54
CA GLY A 24 -9.21 4.60 11.09
C GLY A 24 -8.74 3.41 10.23
N ILE A 25 -7.47 3.40 9.79
CA ILE A 25 -6.97 2.37 8.88
C ILE A 25 -6.51 1.13 9.64
N GLY A 26 -7.15 0.01 9.34
CA GLY A 26 -6.82 -1.32 9.84
C GLY A 26 -6.18 -2.21 8.78
N ALA A 27 -5.80 -3.44 9.18
CA ALA A 27 -5.24 -4.42 8.26
C ALA A 27 -6.28 -4.90 7.23
N ASP A 28 -7.56 -4.96 7.61
CA ASP A 28 -8.66 -5.44 6.76
C ASP A 28 -9.27 -4.34 5.88
N THR A 29 -8.84 -3.08 6.05
CA THR A 29 -9.35 -1.94 5.28
C THR A 29 -8.95 -2.10 3.81
N ARG A 30 -9.95 -2.06 2.91
CA ARG A 30 -9.74 -2.22 1.47
C ARG A 30 -9.29 -0.93 0.80
N ILE A 31 -8.29 -1.02 -0.07
CA ILE A 31 -7.74 0.17 -0.73
C ILE A 31 -8.68 0.76 -1.78
N ASP A 32 -9.50 -0.07 -2.43
CA ASP A 32 -10.47 0.38 -3.44
C ASP A 32 -11.79 0.76 -2.75
N GLY A 33 -12.64 -0.20 -2.38
CA GLY A 33 -14.00 0.11 -1.90
C GLY A 33 -14.14 0.86 -0.56
N GLU A 34 -13.07 1.06 0.22
CA GLU A 34 -13.13 1.81 1.49
C GLU A 34 -12.25 3.06 1.48
N LEU A 35 -10.99 2.94 1.04
CA LEU A 35 -10.10 4.10 0.91
C LEU A 35 -10.24 4.84 -0.41
N LEU A 36 -10.93 4.26 -1.39
CA LEU A 36 -11.18 4.82 -2.72
C LEU A 36 -9.91 5.30 -3.43
N VAL A 37 -8.80 4.57 -3.23
CA VAL A 37 -7.50 4.92 -3.78
C VAL A 37 -7.57 4.92 -5.30
N GLU A 38 -7.39 6.09 -5.89
CA GLU A 38 -7.41 6.27 -7.32
C GLU A 38 -6.12 5.76 -7.98
N SER A 39 -6.17 5.49 -9.28
CA SER A 39 -5.01 5.00 -10.03
C SER A 39 -3.78 5.93 -9.96
N HIS A 40 -4.01 7.25 -9.88
CA HIS A 40 -2.95 8.24 -9.76
C HIS A 40 -2.33 8.28 -8.35
N GLU A 41 -3.15 8.09 -7.32
CA GLU A 41 -2.71 7.97 -5.93
C GLU A 41 -1.95 6.67 -5.70
N LEU A 42 -2.43 5.56 -6.29
CA LEU A 42 -1.72 4.28 -6.28
C LEU A 42 -0.32 4.41 -6.89
N ALA A 43 -0.20 5.12 -8.02
CA ALA A 43 1.09 5.36 -8.66
C ALA A 43 2.03 6.21 -7.78
N ALA A 44 1.51 7.27 -7.16
CA ALA A 44 2.27 8.12 -6.23
C ALA A 44 2.69 7.37 -4.96
N TRP A 45 1.78 6.57 -4.40
CA TRP A 45 2.05 5.74 -3.22
C TRP A 45 3.08 4.66 -3.51
N SER A 46 2.99 4.00 -4.67
CA SER A 46 4.02 3.07 -5.14
C SER A 46 5.40 3.73 -5.22
N LEU A 47 5.49 4.95 -5.75
CA LEU A 47 6.74 5.69 -5.79
C LEU A 47 7.27 6.04 -4.39
N ALA A 48 6.40 6.46 -3.47
CA ALA A 48 6.77 6.71 -2.09
C ALA A 48 7.31 5.43 -1.41
N LEU A 49 6.63 4.30 -1.59
CA LEU A 49 7.07 3.00 -1.07
C LEU A 49 8.43 2.59 -1.62
N ARG A 50 8.66 2.71 -2.93
CA ARG A 50 9.98 2.45 -3.55
C ARG A 50 11.08 3.29 -2.93
N ARG A 51 10.84 4.58 -2.72
CA ARG A 51 11.81 5.51 -2.13
C ARG A 51 12.17 5.16 -0.68
N HIS A 52 11.22 4.64 0.09
CA HIS A 52 11.41 4.31 1.50
C HIS A 52 11.92 2.89 1.75
N TYR A 53 11.51 1.92 0.94
CA TYR A 53 11.75 0.49 1.17
C TYR A 53 12.61 -0.18 0.09
N GLY A 54 13.00 0.57 -0.96
CA GLY A 54 13.89 0.14 -2.02
C GLY A 54 13.17 -0.19 -3.33
N ASP A 55 13.96 -0.23 -4.42
CA ASP A 55 13.47 -0.31 -5.81
C ASP A 55 12.65 -1.58 -6.12
N ARG A 56 12.76 -2.62 -5.29
CA ARG A 56 12.00 -3.88 -5.45
C ARG A 56 10.53 -3.77 -5.06
N VAL A 57 10.17 -2.74 -4.28
CA VAL A 57 8.79 -2.56 -3.81
C VAL A 57 7.96 -1.94 -4.92
N ASP A 58 7.34 -2.75 -5.78
CA ASP A 58 6.52 -2.28 -6.89
C ASP A 58 5.03 -2.54 -6.68
N LEU A 59 4.34 -1.59 -6.05
CA LEU A 59 2.92 -1.73 -5.79
C LEU A 59 2.06 -1.66 -7.07
N VAL A 60 2.43 -0.81 -8.04
CA VAL A 60 1.68 -0.72 -9.32
C VAL A 60 1.83 -2.03 -10.09
N GLY A 61 3.05 -2.56 -10.20
CA GLY A 61 3.30 -3.84 -10.85
C GLY A 61 2.60 -5.00 -10.14
N TYR A 62 2.56 -4.97 -8.81
CA TYR A 62 1.79 -5.95 -8.02
C TYR A 62 0.30 -5.89 -8.36
N VAL A 63 -0.32 -4.71 -8.29
CA VAL A 63 -1.75 -4.52 -8.57
C VAL A 63 -2.10 -4.86 -10.03
N ALA A 64 -1.24 -4.50 -10.99
CA ALA A 64 -1.44 -4.81 -12.41
C ALA A 64 -1.42 -6.32 -12.72
N GLY A 65 -0.85 -7.14 -11.84
CA GLY A 65 -0.86 -8.59 -11.96
C GLY A 65 -2.10 -9.27 -11.35
N LEU A 66 -2.98 -8.52 -10.69
CA LEU A 66 -4.19 -9.03 -10.06
C LEU A 66 -5.38 -8.98 -11.02
N ASP A 67 -6.34 -9.90 -10.86
CA ASP A 67 -7.65 -9.75 -11.47
C ASP A 67 -8.50 -8.69 -10.75
N ILE A 68 -9.58 -8.26 -11.39
CA ILE A 68 -10.43 -7.18 -10.87
C ILE A 68 -11.06 -7.51 -9.51
N ASP A 69 -11.50 -8.75 -9.31
CA ASP A 69 -12.10 -9.20 -8.05
C ASP A 69 -11.07 -9.11 -6.92
N ARG A 70 -9.82 -9.41 -7.24
CA ARG A 70 -8.71 -9.36 -6.31
C ARG A 70 -8.26 -7.93 -6.00
N ILE A 71 -8.33 -7.01 -6.96
CA ILE A 71 -8.10 -5.58 -6.72
C ILE A 71 -9.15 -5.03 -5.76
N ILE A 72 -10.44 -5.33 -5.99
CA ILE A 72 -11.56 -4.87 -5.15
C ILE A 72 -11.43 -5.40 -3.70
N ALA A 73 -10.89 -6.60 -3.54
CA ALA A 73 -10.66 -7.23 -2.25
C ALA A 73 -9.31 -6.90 -1.59
N LEU A 74 -8.43 -6.12 -2.25
CA LEU A 74 -7.07 -5.88 -1.77
C LEU A 74 -7.08 -5.00 -0.50
N THR A 75 -6.49 -5.53 0.55
CA THR A 75 -6.45 -4.90 1.88
C THR A 75 -5.10 -4.24 2.19
N MET A 76 -5.10 -3.30 3.13
CA MET A 76 -3.88 -2.66 3.63
C MET A 76 -2.89 -3.66 4.25
N GLY A 77 -3.38 -4.74 4.88
CA GLY A 77 -2.56 -5.81 5.43
C GLY A 77 -1.80 -6.58 4.34
N GLU A 78 -2.45 -6.84 3.21
CA GLU A 78 -1.84 -7.52 2.06
C GLU A 78 -0.80 -6.64 1.38
N VAL A 79 -1.08 -5.33 1.24
CA VAL A 79 -0.06 -4.37 0.78
C VAL A 79 1.14 -4.36 1.71
N ALA A 80 0.94 -4.35 3.03
CA ALA A 80 2.02 -4.42 4.00
C ALA A 80 2.86 -5.70 3.87
N ALA A 81 2.21 -6.84 3.63
CA ALA A 81 2.89 -8.11 3.41
C ALA A 81 3.70 -8.13 2.10
N HIS A 82 3.16 -7.55 1.03
CA HIS A 82 3.87 -7.37 -0.23
C HIS A 82 5.14 -6.52 -0.03
N VAL A 83 5.01 -5.35 0.61
CA VAL A 83 6.14 -4.45 0.89
C VAL A 83 7.20 -5.15 1.75
N ALA A 84 6.80 -5.87 2.80
CA ALA A 84 7.74 -6.60 3.66
C ALA A 84 8.53 -7.66 2.89
N THR A 85 7.85 -8.43 2.04
CA THR A 85 8.45 -9.49 1.24
C THR A 85 9.45 -8.92 0.22
N ALA A 86 9.04 -7.86 -0.49
CA ALA A 86 9.89 -7.19 -1.47
C ALA A 86 11.09 -6.48 -0.84
N ALA A 87 10.93 -5.90 0.35
CA ALA A 87 12.01 -5.27 1.11
C ALA A 87 13.02 -6.30 1.62
N ALA A 88 12.59 -7.48 2.07
CA ALA A 88 13.48 -8.55 2.53
C ALA A 88 14.32 -9.15 1.38
N GLY A 89 13.68 -9.48 0.25
CA GLY A 89 14.35 -10.08 -0.91
C GLY A 89 14.91 -11.49 -0.72
N PRO A 90 15.39 -12.15 -1.79
CA PRO A 90 16.11 -13.41 -1.68
C PRO A 90 17.54 -13.12 -1.19
N GLY A 91 17.73 -13.08 0.13
CA GLY A 91 19.03 -12.80 0.73
C GLY A 91 18.92 -12.35 2.19
N SER A 92 18.47 -13.25 3.06
CA SER A 92 18.84 -13.28 4.48
C SER A 92 19.38 -14.66 4.79
#